data_AF-A0AA41VUG4-F1
#
_entry.id   AF-A0AA41VUG4-F1
#
_cell.length_a   1.000
_cell.length_b   1.000
_cell.length_c   1.000
_cell.angle_alpha   90.00
_cell.angle_beta   90.00
_cell.angle_gamma   90.00
#
_symmetry.space_group_name_H-M   'P 1'
#
loop_
_entity.id
_entity.type
_entity.pdbx_description
1 polymer ?
#
loop_
_entity_poly.entity_id
_entity_poly.type
_entity_poly.pdbx_seq_one_letter_code
_entity_poly.pdbx_strand_id
1 'polypeptide(L)'
;AAKAPRDFAFEIEDKPGNETITLTRKYKGEEIKVTVHMSEDLGDFEEDEEEEKGEEEKAEKEKDEEEDDEEESDPRYVELVVNVSKKSGPTLEFEVIAEPDGITINSLAVKYPNASDEDIPYAGPEF
;
A
#
# COMPACT_ATOMS: atom_id res chain seq x y z
N ALA A 1 17.41 -7.14 -4.95
CA ALA A 1 16.61 -7.46 -3.74
C ALA A 1 17.15 -6.72 -2.53
N ALA A 2 16.51 -5.60 -2.17
CA ALA A 2 16.77 -4.93 -0.90
C ALA A 2 16.44 -5.89 0.26
N LYS A 3 17.30 -5.92 1.28
CA LYS A 3 17.09 -6.73 2.48
C LYS A 3 16.65 -5.83 3.61
N ALA A 4 15.65 -6.26 4.38
CA ALA A 4 15.21 -5.55 5.56
C ALA A 4 16.40 -5.22 6.48
N PRO A 5 16.39 -4.04 7.15
CA PRO A 5 17.42 -3.68 8.11
C PRO A 5 17.61 -4.75 9.18
N ARG A 6 18.84 -4.89 9.70
CA ARG A 6 19.17 -5.91 10.71
C ARG A 6 18.30 -5.85 11.96
N ASP A 7 17.87 -4.65 12.34
CA ASP A 7 17.05 -4.40 13.53
C ASP A 7 15.57 -4.18 13.19
N PHE A 8 15.14 -4.61 12.00
CA PHE A 8 13.74 -4.52 11.61
C PHE A 8 12.90 -5.43 12.51
N ALA A 9 11.96 -4.83 13.22
CA ALA A 9 11.29 -5.48 14.34
C ALA A 9 10.08 -6.35 13.93
N PHE A 10 9.80 -6.47 12.64
CA PHE A 10 8.74 -7.32 12.10
C PHE A 10 9.34 -8.57 11.44
N GLU A 11 8.66 -9.69 11.63
CA GLU A 11 8.85 -10.89 10.81
C GLU A 11 8.16 -10.65 9.46
N ILE A 12 8.87 -10.93 8.38
CA ILE A 12 8.39 -10.74 7.00
C ILE A 12 8.06 -12.12 6.43
N GLU A 13 6.82 -12.32 6.01
CA GLU A 13 6.37 -13.46 5.23
C GLU A 13 5.97 -12.99 3.83
N ASP A 14 6.77 -13.37 2.85
CA ASP A 14 6.51 -13.17 1.42
C ASP A 14 6.42 -14.56 0.75
N LYS A 15 5.30 -14.83 0.09
CA LYS A 15 4.95 -16.12 -0.48
C LYS A 15 4.93 -16.02 -2.00
N PRO A 16 5.75 -16.80 -2.73
CA PRO A 16 5.75 -16.77 -4.19
C PRO A 16 4.36 -16.98 -4.77
N GLY A 17 3.93 -16.10 -5.67
CA GLY A 17 2.61 -16.12 -6.31
C GLY A 17 1.50 -15.42 -5.55
N ASN A 18 1.80 -14.79 -4.40
CA ASN A 18 0.87 -13.88 -3.73
C ASN A 18 1.23 -12.43 -4.08
N GLU A 19 0.21 -11.60 -4.32
CA GLU A 19 0.34 -10.14 -4.55
C GLU A 19 0.52 -9.35 -3.23
N THR A 20 0.77 -10.05 -2.11
CA THR A 20 0.81 -9.44 -0.78
C THR A 20 1.96 -9.95 0.07
N ILE A 21 2.53 -9.05 0.87
CA ILE A 21 3.51 -9.36 1.92
C ILE A 21 2.86 -9.19 3.29
N THR A 22 3.12 -10.12 4.19
CA THR A 22 2.65 -10.04 5.58
C THR A 22 3.80 -9.69 6.52
N LEU A 23 3.64 -8.61 7.30
CA LEU A 23 4.55 -8.22 8.37
C LEU A 23 3.90 -8.53 9.73
N THR A 24 4.58 -9.27 10.60
CA THR A 24 4.04 -9.61 11.93
C THR A 24 5.00 -9.20 13.05
N ARG A 25 4.46 -8.63 14.13
CA ARG A 25 5.22 -8.27 15.33
C ARG A 25 4.38 -8.41 16.59
N LYS A 26 5.01 -8.88 17.67
CA LYS A 26 4.45 -8.75 19.03
C LYS A 26 4.98 -7.50 19.71
N TYR A 27 4.08 -6.67 20.22
CA TYR A 27 4.44 -5.43 20.91
C TYR A 27 3.58 -5.26 22.16
N LYS A 28 4.21 -5.15 23.34
CA LYS A 28 3.54 -4.95 24.64
C LYS A 28 2.36 -5.89 24.94
N GLY A 29 2.40 -7.12 24.44
CA GLY A 29 1.35 -8.12 24.65
C GLY A 29 0.21 -8.09 23.63
N GLU A 30 0.31 -7.21 22.64
CA GLU A 30 -0.54 -7.13 21.45
C GLU A 30 0.18 -7.77 20.25
N GLU A 31 -0.60 -8.29 19.32
CA GLU A 31 -0.11 -8.77 18.03
C GLU A 31 -0.46 -7.74 16.97
N ILE A 32 0.54 -7.31 16.22
CA ILE A 32 0.42 -6.39 15.09
C ILE A 32 0.68 -7.20 13.83
N LYS A 33 -0.28 -7.19 12.91
CA LYS A 33 -0.17 -7.79 11.59
C LYS A 33 -0.42 -6.69 10.55
N VAL A 34 0.47 -6.57 9.57
CA VAL A 34 0.31 -5.64 8.44
C VAL A 34 0.30 -6.47 7.18
N THR A 35 -0.75 -6.34 6.38
CA THR A 35 -0.81 -6.88 5.02
C THR A 35 -0.47 -5.74 4.07
N VAL A 36 0.60 -5.89 3.30
CA VAL A 36 1.04 -4.94 2.28
C VAL A 36 0.55 -5.43 0.93
N HIS A 37 -0.19 -4.58 0.21
CA HIS A 37 -0.59 -4.83 -1.16
C HIS A 37 0.41 -4.14 -2.09
N MET A 38 1.08 -4.94 -2.91
CA MET A 38 2.00 -4.44 -3.91
C MET A 38 1.20 -4.26 -5.20
N SER A 39 0.79 -3.04 -5.51
CA SER A 39 0.12 -2.74 -6.78
C SER A 39 1.11 -2.93 -7.92
N GLU A 40 0.79 -3.78 -8.90
CA GLU A 40 1.60 -3.99 -10.12
C GLU A 40 1.47 -2.84 -11.12
N ASP A 41 0.52 -1.93 -10.90
CA ASP A 41 0.15 -0.84 -11.81
C ASP A 41 0.48 0.51 -11.17
N LEU A 42 1.75 0.92 -11.28
CA LEU A 42 2.15 2.30 -11.00
C LEU A 42 2.73 2.87 -12.28
N GLY A 43 1.80 3.01 -13.23
CA GLY A 43 2.03 3.58 -14.54
C GLY A 43 2.59 4.99 -14.47
N ASP A 44 3.39 5.28 -15.49
CA ASP A 44 3.69 6.60 -16.03
C ASP A 44 2.56 7.58 -15.72
N PHE A 45 2.77 8.41 -14.72
CA PHE A 45 2.02 9.63 -14.61
C PHE A 45 2.87 10.67 -15.34
N GLU A 46 2.61 10.85 -16.63
CA GLU A 46 3.06 12.07 -17.30
C GLU A 46 2.57 13.25 -16.46
N GLU A 47 3.50 14.03 -15.92
CA GLU A 47 3.16 15.32 -15.34
C GLU A 47 2.44 16.12 -16.42
N ASP A 48 1.15 16.36 -16.21
CA ASP A 48 0.34 17.27 -17.01
C ASP A 48 0.90 18.69 -16.74
N GLU A 49 2.02 19.02 -17.41
CA GLU A 49 2.52 20.38 -17.49
C GLU A 49 1.47 21.18 -18.27
N GLU A 50 0.72 22.01 -17.55
CA GLU A 50 -0.13 23.03 -18.15
C GLU A 50 0.71 23.97 -19.02
N GLU A 51 0.82 23.71 -20.33
CA GLU A 51 1.22 24.71 -21.31
C GLU A 51 0.01 25.23 -22.09
N GLU A 52 -0.44 26.42 -21.70
CA GLU A 52 -1.32 27.26 -22.46
C GLU A 52 -0.64 27.71 -23.77
N LYS A 53 -1.29 27.40 -24.91
CA LYS A 53 -1.30 28.08 -26.24
C LYS A 53 -0.50 27.47 -27.39
N GLY A 54 -1.25 27.22 -28.48
CA GLY A 54 -0.82 27.59 -29.84
C GLY A 54 -1.09 26.51 -30.90
N GLU A 55 -1.96 26.82 -31.85
CA GLU A 55 -2.33 25.95 -32.96
C GLU A 55 -1.18 25.71 -33.97
N GLU A 56 -1.28 24.56 -34.65
CA GLU A 56 -0.88 24.26 -36.05
C GLU A 56 0.39 23.44 -36.37
N GLU A 57 0.08 22.28 -36.98
CA GLU A 57 0.75 21.55 -38.08
C GLU A 57 1.73 20.39 -37.83
N LYS A 58 1.44 19.32 -38.59
CA LYS A 58 2.03 17.97 -38.59
C LYS A 58 3.42 17.93 -39.23
N ALA A 59 4.29 17.07 -38.70
CA ALA A 59 5.20 16.27 -39.54
C ALA A 59 5.67 15.01 -38.79
N GLU A 60 5.39 13.85 -39.38
CA GLU A 60 5.92 12.55 -38.99
C GLU A 60 7.43 12.45 -39.24
N LYS A 61 8.18 11.83 -38.33
CA LYS A 61 9.39 10.99 -38.55
C LYS A 61 9.90 10.45 -37.21
N GLU A 62 9.62 9.20 -36.90
CA GLU A 62 10.47 8.01 -37.17
C GLU A 62 11.70 7.92 -36.27
N LYS A 63 11.58 7.01 -35.28
CA LYS A 63 12.54 6.00 -34.77
C LYS A 63 14.02 6.36 -34.67
N ASP A 64 14.47 6.48 -33.43
CA ASP A 64 15.50 5.70 -32.71
C ASP A 64 15.67 6.48 -31.39
N GLU A 65 15.55 5.89 -30.21
CA GLU A 65 16.55 5.02 -29.60
C GLU A 65 15.86 4.09 -28.59
N GLU A 66 16.00 2.78 -28.79
CA GLU A 66 15.72 1.78 -27.75
C GLU A 66 16.89 1.81 -26.74
N GLU A 67 16.74 2.60 -25.69
CA GLU A 67 17.26 2.25 -24.37
C GLU A 67 16.04 2.06 -23.47
N ASP A 68 15.53 0.83 -23.49
CA ASP A 68 14.56 0.30 -22.53
C ASP A 68 15.28 0.17 -21.18
N ASP A 69 15.59 1.32 -20.57
CA ASP A 69 15.82 1.39 -19.14
C ASP A 69 14.42 1.28 -18.55
N GLU A 70 13.99 0.04 -18.26
CA GLU A 70 12.91 -0.25 -17.32
C GLU A 70 13.34 0.38 -15.99
N GLU A 71 13.21 1.71 -15.87
CA GLU A 71 13.20 2.38 -14.58
C GLU A 71 12.00 1.76 -13.86
N GLU A 72 12.28 0.79 -12.98
CA GLU A 72 11.30 0.30 -12.00
C GLU A 72 10.75 1.54 -11.30
N SER A 73 9.57 2.00 -11.72
CA SER A 73 8.92 3.16 -11.15
C SER A 73 8.60 2.82 -9.70
N ASP A 74 9.36 3.41 -8.78
CA ASP A 74 9.14 3.20 -7.36
C ASP A 74 7.66 3.51 -7.05
N PRO A 75 6.97 2.63 -6.31
CA PRO A 75 5.55 2.79 -6.10
C PRO A 75 5.24 4.14 -5.43
N ARG A 76 4.45 5.00 -6.10
CA ARG A 76 4.05 6.31 -5.53
C ARG A 76 3.27 6.18 -4.23
N TYR A 77 2.62 5.05 -4.00
CA TYR A 77 1.99 4.70 -2.73
C TYR A 77 1.88 3.19 -2.55
N VAL A 78 1.71 2.74 -1.32
CA VAL A 78 1.40 1.35 -0.97
C VAL A 78 0.15 1.28 -0.10
N GLU A 79 -0.72 0.32 -0.41
CA GLU A 79 -1.91 0.06 0.38
C GLU A 79 -1.61 -0.97 1.48
N LEU A 80 -2.04 -0.65 2.70
CA LEU A 80 -1.77 -1.42 3.89
C LEU A 80 -3.07 -1.70 4.65
N VAL A 81 -3.23 -2.94 5.09
CA VAL A 81 -4.24 -3.30 6.10
C VAL A 81 -3.52 -3.62 7.40
N VAL A 82 -3.69 -2.76 8.41
CA VAL A 82 -3.05 -2.90 9.72
C VAL A 82 -4.04 -3.47 10.71
N ASN A 83 -3.71 -4.62 11.30
CA ASN A 83 -4.49 -5.27 12.34
C ASN A 83 -3.73 -5.26 13.67
N VAL A 84 -4.38 -4.76 14.73
CA VAL A 84 -3.86 -4.76 16.11
C VAL A 84 -4.80 -5.57 17.00
N SER A 85 -4.34 -6.74 17.44
CA SER A 85 -5.15 -7.72 18.16
C SER A 85 -4.72 -7.87 19.61
N LYS A 86 -5.68 -7.78 20.53
CA LYS A 86 -5.46 -8.00 21.97
C LYS A 86 -5.80 -9.43 22.38
N LYS A 87 -4.91 -10.41 22.18
CA LYS A 87 -5.13 -11.82 22.60
C LYS A 87 -6.54 -12.33 22.25
N SER A 88 -7.44 -12.47 23.25
CA SER A 88 -8.83 -12.93 23.10
C SER A 88 -9.86 -11.80 23.01
N GLY A 89 -9.41 -10.55 22.93
CA GLY A 89 -10.22 -9.35 22.82
C GLY A 89 -10.44 -8.92 21.37
N PRO A 90 -10.99 -7.72 21.16
CA PRO A 90 -11.22 -7.19 19.82
C PRO A 90 -9.90 -6.90 19.09
N THR A 91 -10.02 -6.85 17.77
CA THR A 91 -8.98 -6.44 16.82
C THR A 91 -9.36 -5.09 16.24
N LEU A 92 -8.42 -4.15 16.25
CA LEU A 92 -8.53 -2.91 15.48
C LEU A 92 -7.97 -3.17 14.09
N GLU A 93 -8.72 -2.80 13.06
CA GLU A 93 -8.27 -2.81 11.68
C GLU A 93 -8.22 -1.37 11.15
N PHE A 94 -7.16 -1.05 10.43
CA PHE A 94 -6.97 0.22 9.74
C PHE A 94 -6.71 -0.06 8.27
N GLU A 95 -7.39 0.65 7.40
CA GLU A 95 -7.02 0.76 5.99
C GLU A 95 -6.15 2.00 5.84
N VAL A 96 -4.93 1.81 5.33
CA VAL A 96 -3.90 2.84 5.30
C VAL A 96 -3.31 2.93 3.90
N ILE A 97 -3.16 4.15 3.41
CA ILE A 97 -2.33 4.46 2.25
C ILE A 97 -1.03 5.07 2.78
N ALA A 98 0.11 4.52 2.37
CA ALA A 98 1.42 5.06 2.69
C ALA A 98 2.05 5.64 1.42
N GLU A 99 2.42 6.91 1.50
CA GLU A 99 3.09 7.69 0.47
C GLU A 99 4.52 8.04 0.94
N PRO A 100 5.43 8.48 0.06
CA PRO A 100 6.79 8.85 0.45
C PRO A 100 6.87 9.93 1.54
N ASP A 101 5.89 10.84 1.58
CA ASP A 101 5.82 11.98 2.49
C ASP A 101 4.90 11.76 3.70
N GLY A 102 4.14 10.67 3.75
CA GLY A 102 3.14 10.49 4.80
C GLY A 102 2.41 9.15 4.82
N ILE A 103 1.54 9.02 5.82
CA ILE A 103 0.57 7.93 5.91
C ILE A 103 -0.83 8.52 6.15
N THR A 104 -1.81 7.98 5.46
CA THR A 104 -3.22 8.37 5.58
C THR A 104 -4.02 7.16 6.04
N ILE A 105 -4.81 7.32 7.10
CA ILE A 105 -5.75 6.29 7.57
C ILE A 105 -7.09 6.60 6.90
N ASN A 106 -7.52 5.74 5.99
CA ASN A 106 -8.79 5.90 5.27
C ASN A 106 -9.98 5.41 6.11
N SER A 107 -9.78 4.33 6.86
CA SER A 107 -10.84 3.67 7.61
C SER A 107 -10.31 3.02 8.88
N LEU A 108 -11.17 2.91 9.88
CA LEU A 108 -10.91 2.23 11.14
C LEU A 108 -12.09 1.35 11.51
N ALA A 109 -11.87 0.05 11.67
CA ALA A 109 -12.89 -0.88 12.13
C ALA A 109 -12.51 -1.59 13.43
N VAL A 110 -13.53 -1.93 14.23
CA VAL A 110 -13.37 -2.79 15.42
C VAL A 110 -14.01 -4.14 15.16
N LYS A 111 -13.19 -5.20 15.05
CA LYS A 111 -13.62 -6.58 14.83
C LYS A 111 -13.61 -7.37 16.14
N TYR A 112 -14.70 -8.09 16.44
CA TYR A 112 -14.79 -8.95 17.61
C TYR A 112 -14.58 -10.42 17.23
N PRO A 113 -13.79 -11.19 17.99
CA PRO A 113 -13.44 -12.57 17.65
C PRO A 113 -14.65 -13.54 17.65
N ASN A 114 -15.76 -13.15 18.28
CA ASN A 114 -17.00 -13.94 18.35
C ASN A 114 -18.19 -13.19 17.71
N ALA A 115 -17.93 -12.25 16.80
CA ALA A 115 -19.01 -11.59 16.07
C ALA A 115 -19.75 -12.63 15.20
N SER A 116 -21.07 -12.59 15.24
CA SER A 116 -21.91 -13.35 14.31
C SER A 116 -21.88 -12.69 12.92
N ASP A 117 -22.23 -13.42 11.86
CA ASP A 117 -22.33 -12.83 10.50
C ASP A 117 -23.41 -11.74 10.40
N GLU A 118 -24.32 -11.66 11.39
CA GLU A 118 -25.32 -10.60 11.51
C GLU A 118 -24.78 -9.33 12.20
N ASP A 119 -23.62 -9.42 12.87
CA ASP A 119 -22.99 -8.30 13.56
C ASP A 119 -22.17 -7.46 12.58
N ILE A 120 -22.65 -6.26 12.26
CA ILE A 120 -21.91 -5.30 11.46
C ILE A 120 -20.88 -4.59 12.36
N PRO A 121 -19.56 -4.72 12.10
CA PRO A 121 -18.55 -4.05 12.90
C PRO A 121 -18.69 -2.53 12.78
N TYR A 122 -18.35 -1.81 13.84
CA TYR A 122 -18.28 -0.36 13.79
C TYR A 122 -17.16 0.06 12.83
N ALA A 123 -17.52 0.81 11.78
CA ALA A 123 -16.63 1.23 10.69
C ALA A 123 -15.88 2.54 10.95
N GLY A 124 -15.90 3.04 12.19
CA GLY A 124 -15.15 4.25 12.54
C GLY A 124 -15.88 5.55 12.18
N PRO A 125 -15.31 6.70 12.59
CA PRO A 125 -15.72 8.01 12.09
C PRO A 125 -15.17 8.24 10.66
N GLU A 126 -15.71 9.25 9.98
CA GLU A 126 -15.08 9.80 8.77
C GLU A 126 -13.80 10.56 9.20
N PHE A 127 -12.70 10.36 8.47
CA PHE A 127 -11.38 10.93 8.76
C PHE A 127 -11.03 12.10 7.83
#